data_AF-A0A248YL37-F1
#
_entry.id   AF-A0A248YL37-F1
#
_cell.length_a   1.000
_cell.length_b   1.000
_cell.length_c   1.000
_cell.angle_alpha   90.00
_cell.angle_beta   90.00
_cell.angle_gamma   90.00
#
_symmetry.space_group_name_H-M   'P 1'
#
loop_
_entity.id
_entity.type
_entity.pdbx_description
1 polymer ?
#
loop_
_entity_poly.entity_id
_entity_poly.type
_entity_poly.pdbx_seq_one_letter_code
_entity_poly.pdbx_strand_id
1 'polypeptide(L)'
;MPYHVPLGRSGWSLWRDAALRGTGFPARRILEICDDELAAAADACDEAVPATGERYSRAYLAAAARLSAAVRHLATDPRFREAVTWQNPALLGGCLDRLAAGEPRNVRGRGHELTVVSYLQRYCLKNDTIGFFGPVGWALVAGADPATAPDPASAPDPAKAPDPAAAPGSAVPGLSPAPGPALLRRRTTYFEGWALDVLAEVLGARPDVWPWLRPRRLPTTVLTGWLLRLPLRKPVKLSAAEVRVLPQCDGGRAVLDIAGDPPDPALVAALLRLCELGAIRIDLHGVDGTWPERDLARRIDTIADPQVRARTRAPLDELMAGRDAVAAAGGDPERLAAASATLAGAFERITEHGAARDPGRSYAARTLVYEDTVRDVDVRIGQRITERLAGPLGAVLDSVVWLANTVGCGFEARARALLDRSGGELPLANLLNRVLPDLRQLSRRSVECDLVDEATAGLQTRWRRVLGLTRRCSTGRGTTSTAPPSPRASPSSSPPGRRAGRAPDGTPRT
;
A
#
# COMPACT_ATOMS: atom_id res chain seq x y z
N MET A 1 -16.07 19.68 -22.73
CA MET A 1 -14.61 19.81 -22.90
C MET A 1 -14.01 18.42 -22.95
N PRO A 2 -12.96 18.15 -23.77
CA PRO A 2 -12.33 16.83 -23.81
C PRO A 2 -11.70 16.48 -22.45
N TYR A 3 -11.85 15.22 -22.04
CA TYR A 3 -11.27 14.69 -20.80
C TYR A 3 -9.76 14.48 -20.88
N HIS A 4 -9.20 14.55 -22.09
CA HIS A 4 -7.78 14.33 -22.37
C HIS A 4 -7.11 15.58 -22.95
N VAL A 5 -5.81 15.68 -22.72
CA VAL A 5 -4.93 16.72 -23.27
C VAL A 5 -3.71 16.08 -23.95
N PRO A 6 -3.24 16.59 -25.09
CA PRO A 6 -2.05 16.05 -25.74
C PRO A 6 -0.80 16.14 -24.85
N LEU A 7 0.01 15.08 -24.82
CA LEU A 7 1.33 15.06 -24.18
C LEU A 7 2.36 15.65 -25.15
N GLY A 8 2.35 16.98 -25.28
CA GLY A 8 3.19 17.70 -26.24
C GLY A 8 3.07 17.12 -27.65
N ARG A 9 4.21 16.77 -28.27
CA ARG A 9 4.28 16.19 -29.62
C ARG A 9 4.49 14.66 -29.64
N SER A 10 4.24 13.98 -28.53
CA SER A 10 4.53 12.53 -28.41
C SER A 10 3.51 11.62 -29.11
N GLY A 11 2.37 12.15 -29.54
CA GLY A 11 1.23 11.34 -30.04
C GLY A 11 0.37 10.73 -28.93
N TRP A 12 0.83 10.77 -27.67
CA TRP A 12 0.08 10.36 -26.50
C TRP A 12 -0.81 11.48 -25.96
N SER A 13 -1.83 11.10 -25.20
CA SER A 13 -2.68 12.03 -24.44
C SER A 13 -2.69 11.66 -22.96
N LEU A 14 -2.77 12.68 -22.10
CA LEU A 14 -2.96 12.56 -20.66
C LEU A 14 -4.42 12.79 -20.30
N TRP A 15 -4.89 12.16 -19.23
CA TRP A 15 -6.08 12.63 -18.54
C TRP A 15 -5.87 14.05 -18.03
N ARG A 16 -6.92 14.86 -18.09
CA ARG A 16 -6.88 16.24 -17.60
C ARG A 16 -6.66 16.29 -16.10
N ASP A 17 -7.24 15.36 -15.36
CA ASP A 17 -7.09 15.25 -13.92
C ASP A 17 -5.87 14.39 -13.59
N ALA A 18 -5.03 14.90 -12.69
CA ALA A 18 -3.85 14.22 -12.19
C ALA A 18 -3.87 14.18 -10.66
N ALA A 19 -3.53 13.03 -10.10
CA ALA A 19 -3.29 12.91 -8.66
C ALA A 19 -1.93 13.52 -8.31
N LEU A 20 -1.91 14.46 -7.38
CA LEU A 20 -0.70 15.03 -6.80
C LEU A 20 -0.40 14.32 -5.49
N ARG A 21 0.82 13.79 -5.32
CA ARG A 21 1.26 13.28 -4.02
C ARG A 21 2.30 14.22 -3.46
N GLY A 22 2.09 14.69 -2.24
CA GLY A 22 2.99 15.60 -1.55
C GLY A 22 3.32 15.10 -0.16
N THR A 23 4.37 15.66 0.42
CA THR A 23 4.71 15.44 1.82
C THR A 23 3.77 16.22 2.73
N GLY A 24 3.55 15.69 3.93
CA GLY A 24 2.78 16.36 4.97
C GLY A 24 3.48 17.56 5.58
N PHE A 25 4.81 17.45 5.68
CA PHE A 25 5.65 18.46 6.30
C PHE A 25 6.56 19.09 5.26
N PRO A 26 6.90 20.37 5.40
CA PRO A 26 7.83 21.04 4.51
C PRO A 26 9.20 20.37 4.51
N ALA A 27 9.78 20.12 3.33
CA ALA A 27 11.12 19.55 3.20
C ALA A 27 12.18 20.29 4.02
N ARG A 28 12.06 21.63 4.14
CA ARG A 28 12.97 22.47 4.94
C ARG A 28 13.08 22.09 6.42
N ARG A 29 12.11 21.37 6.99
CA ARG A 29 12.18 20.88 8.38
C ARG A 29 13.35 19.93 8.59
N ILE A 30 13.86 19.28 7.52
CA ILE A 30 15.06 18.47 7.63
C ILE A 30 16.30 19.29 7.97
N LEU A 31 16.33 20.57 7.59
CA LEU A 31 17.47 21.45 7.86
C LEU A 31 17.61 21.77 9.36
N GLU A 32 16.53 21.61 10.14
CA GLU A 32 16.55 21.77 11.61
C GLU A 32 17.43 20.71 12.30
N ILE A 33 17.72 19.59 11.60
CA ILE A 33 18.60 18.52 12.08
C ILE A 33 19.89 18.40 11.25
N CYS A 34 20.25 19.45 10.51
CA CYS A 34 21.51 19.59 9.79
C CYS A 34 22.43 20.59 10.50
N ASP A 35 23.74 20.43 10.34
CA ASP A 35 24.73 21.33 10.94
C ASP A 35 25.89 21.55 9.94
N ASP A 36 25.89 22.71 9.29
CA ASP A 36 26.86 23.05 8.23
C ASP A 36 28.29 23.20 8.77
N GLU A 37 28.42 23.66 10.03
CA GLU A 37 29.72 23.77 10.70
C GLU A 37 30.33 22.38 10.92
N LEU A 38 29.52 21.42 11.39
CA LEU A 38 29.93 20.03 11.54
C LEU A 38 30.30 19.40 10.20
N ALA A 39 29.49 19.59 9.15
CA ALA A 39 29.79 19.09 7.81
C ALA A 39 31.11 19.66 7.28
N ALA A 40 31.31 20.98 7.34
CA ALA A 40 32.55 21.59 6.91
C ALA A 40 33.77 21.14 7.74
N ALA A 41 33.60 20.91 9.05
CA ALA A 41 34.67 20.39 9.90
C ALA A 41 35.00 18.92 9.58
N ALA A 42 34.01 18.12 9.17
CA ALA A 42 34.21 16.75 8.72
C ALA A 42 34.94 16.70 7.38
N ASP A 43 34.54 17.54 6.42
CA ASP A 43 35.18 17.64 5.10
C ASP A 43 36.64 18.12 5.19
N ALA A 44 36.94 18.97 6.18
CA ALA A 44 38.29 19.49 6.43
C ALA A 44 39.14 18.59 7.34
N CYS A 45 38.63 17.45 7.81
CA CYS A 45 39.36 16.56 8.71
C CYS A 45 40.42 15.78 7.93
N ASP A 46 41.69 15.93 8.33
CA ASP A 46 42.83 15.25 7.76
C ASP A 46 43.60 14.51 8.86
N GLU A 47 43.72 13.19 8.72
CA GLU A 47 44.44 12.33 9.69
C GLU A 47 45.91 12.73 9.84
N ALA A 48 46.51 13.36 8.81
CA ALA A 48 47.88 13.85 8.85
C ALA A 48 48.04 15.16 9.65
N VAL A 49 46.94 15.85 9.97
CA VAL A 49 46.95 17.16 10.66
C VAL A 49 46.10 17.08 11.94
N PRO A 50 46.69 16.71 13.10
CA PRO A 50 45.96 16.48 14.35
C PRO A 50 45.01 17.61 14.78
N ALA A 51 45.38 18.87 14.52
CA ALA A 51 44.56 20.03 14.84
C ALA A 51 43.19 20.04 14.13
N THR A 52 43.10 19.44 12.94
CA THR A 52 41.82 19.31 12.21
C THR A 52 40.89 18.28 12.88
N GLY A 53 41.45 17.20 13.42
CA GLY A 53 40.72 16.21 14.22
C GLY A 53 40.20 16.77 15.55
N GLU A 54 40.98 17.63 16.21
CA GLU A 54 40.53 18.35 17.41
C GLU A 54 39.40 19.33 17.10
N ARG A 55 39.51 20.06 15.98
CA ARG A 55 38.46 20.95 15.50
C ARG A 55 37.16 20.19 15.20
N TYR A 56 37.26 19.07 14.47
CA TYR A 56 36.11 18.19 14.22
C TYR A 56 35.49 17.67 15.52
N SER A 57 36.31 17.19 16.47
CA SER A 57 35.82 16.68 17.75
C SER A 57 35.05 17.74 18.55
N ARG A 58 35.53 18.98 18.56
CA ARG A 58 34.85 20.12 19.21
C ARG A 58 33.53 20.46 18.51
N ALA A 59 33.55 20.54 17.18
CA ALA A 59 32.36 20.80 16.37
C ALA A 59 31.31 19.70 16.56
N TYR A 60 31.74 18.43 16.59
CA TYR A 60 30.88 17.28 16.84
C TYR A 60 30.17 17.35 18.19
N LEU A 61 30.89 17.65 19.28
CA LEU A 61 30.28 17.76 20.60
C LEU A 61 29.26 18.90 20.68
N ALA A 62 29.59 20.06 20.09
CA ALA A 62 28.70 21.21 20.05
C ALA A 62 27.45 20.94 19.20
N ALA A 63 27.62 20.42 17.99
CA ALA A 63 26.54 20.04 17.10
C ALA A 63 25.66 18.93 17.70
N ALA A 64 26.25 17.91 18.33
CA ALA A 64 25.49 16.86 19.00
C ALA A 64 24.54 17.42 20.06
N ALA A 65 24.99 18.39 20.87
CA ALA A 65 24.12 19.04 21.86
C ALA A 65 22.97 19.84 21.20
N ARG A 66 23.28 20.63 20.17
CA ARG A 66 22.28 21.41 19.40
C ARG A 66 21.24 20.52 18.74
N LEU A 67 21.70 19.51 17.99
CA LEU A 67 20.83 18.58 17.25
C LEU A 67 19.98 17.72 18.19
N SER A 68 20.52 17.30 19.34
CA SER A 68 19.73 16.60 20.36
C SER A 68 18.63 17.50 20.94
N ALA A 69 18.89 18.80 21.11
CA ALA A 69 17.85 19.76 21.52
C ALA A 69 16.78 19.94 20.43
N ALA A 70 17.18 20.04 19.16
CA ALA A 70 16.25 20.13 18.03
C ALA A 70 15.34 18.88 17.94
N VAL A 71 15.92 17.68 18.07
CA VAL A 71 15.15 16.41 18.07
C VAL A 71 14.18 16.34 19.25
N ARG A 72 14.58 16.82 20.44
CA ARG A 72 13.66 16.91 21.60
C ARG A 72 12.51 17.87 21.34
N HIS A 73 12.77 19.02 20.70
CA HIS A 73 11.71 19.94 20.31
C HIS A 73 10.73 19.30 19.32
N LEU A 74 11.23 18.58 18.31
CA LEU A 74 10.39 17.81 17.39
C LEU A 74 9.53 16.75 18.10
N ALA A 75 10.05 16.10 19.14
CA ALA A 75 9.29 15.13 19.93
C ALA A 75 8.10 15.76 20.70
N THR A 76 8.10 17.10 20.87
CA THR A 76 6.99 17.86 21.46
C THR A 76 6.04 18.48 20.43
N ASP A 77 6.38 18.46 19.13
CA ASP A 77 5.55 19.05 18.08
C ASP A 77 4.22 18.26 17.94
N PRO A 78 3.05 18.90 18.17
CA PRO A 78 1.77 18.18 18.18
C PRO A 78 1.44 17.49 16.86
N ARG A 79 1.77 18.10 15.72
CA ARG A 79 1.51 17.51 14.40
C ARG A 79 2.44 16.34 14.14
N PHE A 80 3.71 16.46 14.54
CA PHE A 80 4.65 15.33 14.42
C PHE A 80 4.21 14.15 15.29
N ARG A 81 3.81 14.42 16.54
CA ARG A 81 3.26 13.42 17.46
C ARG A 81 2.01 12.76 16.88
N GLU A 82 1.08 13.52 16.30
CA GLU A 82 -0.12 12.97 15.64
C GLU A 82 0.25 12.05 14.46
N ALA A 83 1.18 12.48 13.60
CA ALA A 83 1.64 11.69 12.46
C ALA A 83 2.31 10.36 12.87
N VAL A 84 3.11 10.39 13.93
CA VAL A 84 3.70 9.19 14.53
C VAL A 84 2.63 8.31 15.14
N THR A 85 1.64 8.88 15.83
CA THR A 85 0.56 8.14 16.47
C THR A 85 -0.24 7.33 15.45
N TRP A 86 -0.60 7.91 14.31
CA TRP A 86 -1.27 7.20 13.23
C TRP A 86 -0.49 5.98 12.70
N GLN A 87 0.84 6.01 12.73
CA GLN A 87 1.68 4.91 12.22
C GLN A 87 2.09 3.91 13.29
N ASN A 88 2.34 4.38 14.51
CA ASN A 88 2.83 3.59 15.61
C ASN A 88 2.54 4.30 16.96
N PRO A 89 1.35 4.09 17.55
CA PRO A 89 0.96 4.69 18.83
C PRO A 89 1.92 4.36 19.98
N ALA A 90 2.57 3.19 19.94
CA ALA A 90 3.49 2.76 20.99
C ALA A 90 4.74 3.66 21.11
N LEU A 91 5.08 4.41 20.05
CA LEU A 91 6.18 5.36 20.09
C LEU A 91 5.87 6.63 20.88
N LEU A 92 4.60 6.94 21.17
CA LEU A 92 4.23 8.14 21.93
C LEU A 92 4.88 8.08 23.33
N GLY A 93 4.50 7.11 24.16
CA GLY A 93 5.10 6.90 25.49
C GLY A 93 6.47 6.22 25.46
N GLY A 94 6.70 5.34 24.48
CA GLY A 94 7.92 4.54 24.38
C GLY A 94 9.16 5.32 23.94
N CYS A 95 8.98 6.42 23.20
CA CYS A 95 10.04 7.18 22.55
C CYS A 95 9.84 8.70 22.70
N LEU A 96 8.73 9.26 22.21
CA LEU A 96 8.53 10.71 22.13
C LEU A 96 8.45 11.36 23.52
N ASP A 97 7.69 10.79 24.44
CA ASP A 97 7.53 11.33 25.80
C ASP A 97 8.84 11.27 26.59
N ARG A 98 9.66 10.23 26.37
CA ARG A 98 10.97 10.10 27.02
C ARG A 98 11.97 11.13 26.50
N LEU A 99 12.00 11.36 25.20
CA LEU A 99 12.81 12.42 24.59
C LEU A 99 12.35 13.80 25.06
N ALA A 100 11.03 14.05 25.08
CA ALA A 100 10.44 15.29 25.57
C ALA A 100 10.79 15.54 27.05
N ALA A 101 10.81 14.49 27.87
CA ALA A 101 11.22 14.55 29.27
C ALA A 101 12.74 14.73 29.49
N GLY A 102 13.55 14.73 28.41
CA GLY A 102 14.98 14.97 28.47
C GLY A 102 15.80 13.75 28.91
N GLU A 103 15.41 12.53 28.50
CA GLU A 103 16.20 11.33 28.78
C GLU A 103 17.68 11.45 28.36
N PRO A 104 18.61 10.79 29.06
CA PRO A 104 20.03 10.88 28.74
C PRO A 104 20.35 10.20 27.40
N ARG A 105 21.31 10.79 26.67
CA ARG A 105 21.79 10.30 25.37
C ARG A 105 22.74 9.10 25.47
N ASN A 106 22.30 8.04 26.15
CA ASN A 106 22.97 6.73 26.15
C ASN A 106 22.63 5.94 24.87
N VAL A 107 23.01 4.66 24.79
CA VAL A 107 22.71 3.80 23.62
C VAL A 107 21.22 3.84 23.25
N ARG A 108 20.32 3.80 24.25
CA ARG A 108 18.87 3.84 24.05
C ARG A 108 18.39 5.22 23.61
N GLY A 109 18.82 6.29 24.29
CA GLY A 109 18.46 7.67 23.92
C GLY A 109 18.87 8.01 22.49
N ARG A 110 20.06 7.58 22.06
CA ARG A 110 20.49 7.70 20.65
C ARG A 110 19.59 6.93 19.69
N GLY A 111 19.11 5.75 20.09
CA GLY A 111 18.16 4.97 19.30
C GLY A 111 16.80 5.67 19.13
N HIS A 112 16.31 6.32 20.19
CA HIS A 112 15.09 7.13 20.13
C HIS A 112 15.29 8.36 19.22
N GLU A 113 16.40 9.09 19.35
CA GLU A 113 16.74 10.21 18.45
C GLU A 113 16.74 9.78 16.98
N LEU A 114 17.43 8.67 16.66
CA LEU A 114 17.48 8.13 15.30
C LEU A 114 16.09 7.73 14.77
N THR A 115 15.23 7.21 15.66
CA THR A 115 13.84 6.88 15.31
C THR A 115 13.07 8.13 14.91
N VAL A 116 13.14 9.20 15.72
CA VAL A 116 12.48 10.49 15.42
C VAL A 116 12.98 11.07 14.10
N VAL A 117 14.30 11.09 13.89
CA VAL A 117 14.91 11.57 12.64
C VAL A 117 14.45 10.76 11.43
N SER A 118 14.32 9.43 11.56
CA SER A 118 13.85 8.56 10.47
C SER A 118 12.39 8.86 10.10
N TYR A 119 11.53 9.14 11.09
CA TYR A 119 10.15 9.58 10.83
C TYR A 119 10.10 10.97 10.22
N LEU A 120 10.91 11.92 10.70
CA LEU A 120 11.01 13.26 10.11
C LEU A 120 11.37 13.19 8.62
N GLN A 121 12.42 12.42 8.28
CA GLN A 121 12.82 12.19 6.90
C GLN A 121 11.67 11.62 6.06
N ARG A 122 10.96 10.62 6.58
CA ARG A 122 9.80 10.03 5.91
C ARG A 122 8.72 11.08 5.63
N TYR A 123 8.39 11.90 6.62
CA TYR A 123 7.27 12.86 6.52
C TYR A 123 7.59 14.13 5.75
N CYS A 124 8.88 14.44 5.57
CA CYS A 124 9.35 15.64 4.87
C CYS A 124 9.86 15.37 3.46
N LEU A 125 10.29 14.14 3.15
CA LEU A 125 11.03 13.83 1.91
C LEU A 125 10.46 12.65 1.10
N LYS A 126 9.42 11.96 1.60
CA LYS A 126 8.76 10.87 0.85
C LYS A 126 7.31 11.23 0.57
N ASN A 127 6.93 11.21 -0.71
CA ASN A 127 5.57 11.42 -1.19
C ASN A 127 4.72 10.13 -1.11
N ASP A 128 4.81 9.42 0.02
CA ASP A 128 3.96 8.26 0.31
C ASP A 128 2.54 8.75 0.61
N THR A 129 1.51 7.97 0.24
CA THR A 129 0.12 8.28 0.59
C THR A 129 -0.22 7.69 1.95
N ILE A 130 -0.14 8.50 3.00
CA ILE A 130 -0.23 8.06 4.41
C ILE A 130 -0.85 9.14 5.31
N GLY A 131 -2.18 9.25 5.36
CA GLY A 131 -2.86 10.25 6.19
C GLY A 131 -2.46 11.70 5.86
N PHE A 132 -2.65 12.62 6.79
CA PHE A 132 -2.34 14.05 6.57
C PHE A 132 -0.84 14.34 6.38
N PHE A 133 0.03 13.39 6.75
CA PHE A 133 1.47 13.51 6.62
C PHE A 133 2.01 12.97 5.28
N GLY A 134 1.11 12.54 4.40
CA GLY A 134 1.34 12.21 3.01
C GLY A 134 0.05 12.37 2.20
N PRO A 135 -0.52 13.59 2.11
CA PRO A 135 -1.84 13.81 1.54
C PRO A 135 -1.84 13.72 0.01
N VAL A 136 -2.98 13.36 -0.57
CA VAL A 136 -3.20 13.43 -2.03
C VAL A 136 -3.86 14.76 -2.38
N GLY A 137 -3.32 15.50 -3.33
CA GLY A 137 -3.98 16.66 -3.95
C GLY A 137 -4.48 16.34 -5.35
N TRP A 138 -5.14 17.31 -5.95
CA TRP A 138 -5.55 17.25 -7.35
C TRP A 138 -4.81 18.31 -8.17
N ALA A 139 -4.40 17.91 -9.36
CA ALA A 139 -3.83 18.78 -10.35
C ALA A 139 -4.62 18.69 -11.65
N LEU A 140 -4.72 19.83 -12.34
CA LEU A 140 -5.31 19.93 -13.66
C LEU A 140 -4.20 20.16 -14.67
N VAL A 141 -4.08 19.26 -15.63
CA VAL A 141 -3.25 19.47 -16.80
C VAL A 141 -3.98 20.43 -17.73
N ALA A 142 -3.42 21.62 -17.91
CA ALA A 142 -3.96 22.59 -18.83
C ALA A 142 -3.79 22.06 -20.26
N GLY A 143 -4.89 21.96 -21.00
CA GLY A 143 -4.81 21.91 -22.45
C GLY A 143 -4.31 23.25 -22.98
N ALA A 144 -3.75 23.27 -24.18
CA ALA A 144 -3.58 24.53 -24.90
C ALA A 144 -4.97 25.17 -25.03
N ASP A 145 -5.23 26.24 -24.29
CA ASP A 145 -6.41 27.05 -24.50
C ASP A 145 -6.08 27.98 -25.69
N PRO A 146 -6.74 27.84 -26.85
CA PRO A 146 -6.39 28.62 -28.03
C PRO A 146 -6.51 30.14 -27.82
N ALA A 147 -7.18 30.58 -26.74
CA ALA A 147 -7.33 31.99 -26.37
C ALA A 147 -6.19 32.57 -25.49
N THR A 148 -5.22 31.76 -25.03
CA THR A 148 -4.09 32.23 -24.19
C THR A 148 -2.71 31.84 -24.74
N ALA A 149 -2.61 31.54 -26.04
CA ALA A 149 -1.30 31.52 -26.69
C ALA A 149 -0.65 32.92 -26.52
N PRO A 150 0.51 33.05 -25.86
CA PRO A 150 1.18 34.33 -25.77
C PRO A 150 1.56 34.78 -27.18
N ASP A 151 1.22 36.03 -27.51
CA ASP A 151 1.64 36.68 -28.75
C ASP A 151 3.18 36.62 -28.83
N PRO A 152 3.77 36.02 -29.88
CA PRO A 152 5.22 35.94 -30.04
C PRO A 152 5.91 37.31 -30.06
N ALA A 153 5.17 38.42 -30.23
CA ALA A 153 5.68 39.79 -30.14
C ALA A 153 5.81 40.35 -28.70
N SER A 154 5.37 39.60 -27.67
CA SER A 154 5.31 40.08 -26.26
C SER A 154 6.35 39.45 -25.32
N ALA A 155 7.39 38.82 -25.84
CA ALA A 155 8.51 38.33 -25.04
C ALA A 155 9.24 39.52 -24.36
N PRO A 156 9.38 39.55 -23.02
CA PRO A 156 10.11 40.63 -22.36
C PRO A 156 11.61 40.52 -22.66
N ASP A 157 12.23 41.69 -22.83
CA ASP A 157 13.66 41.90 -23.03
C ASP A 157 14.49 41.17 -21.94
N PRO A 158 15.43 40.26 -22.32
CA PRO A 158 16.24 39.51 -21.37
C PRO A 158 17.12 40.39 -20.46
N ALA A 159 17.29 41.68 -20.79
CA ALA A 159 18.04 42.64 -19.96
C ALA A 159 17.23 43.23 -18.78
N LYS A 160 15.92 42.92 -18.65
CA LYS A 160 15.04 43.42 -17.57
C LYS A 160 14.45 42.32 -16.69
N ALA A 161 15.10 41.17 -16.58
CA ALA A 161 14.69 40.13 -15.62
C ALA A 161 14.95 40.63 -14.18
N PRO A 162 13.93 40.65 -13.28
CA PRO A 162 14.16 41.00 -11.89
C PRO A 162 15.02 39.94 -11.19
N ASP A 163 15.87 40.41 -10.28
CA ASP A 163 16.78 39.65 -9.42
C ASP A 163 16.03 38.52 -8.67
N PRO A 164 16.44 37.23 -8.78
CA PRO A 164 15.72 36.10 -8.20
C PRO A 164 15.76 36.02 -6.67
N ALA A 165 16.35 37.00 -5.98
CA ALA A 165 16.58 36.97 -4.53
C ALA A 165 15.47 37.62 -3.67
N ALA A 166 14.28 37.93 -4.19
CA ALA A 166 13.24 38.59 -3.39
C ALA A 166 11.82 38.03 -3.59
N ALA A 167 11.53 36.86 -3.01
CA ALA A 167 10.25 36.47 -2.37
C ALA A 167 10.25 34.96 -2.04
N PRO A 168 9.76 34.51 -0.86
CA PRO A 168 9.60 33.09 -0.58
C PRO A 168 8.38 32.54 -1.32
N GLY A 169 8.61 32.05 -2.54
CA GLY A 169 7.59 31.43 -3.39
C GLY A 169 8.06 31.32 -4.83
N SER A 170 9.10 30.52 -5.09
CA SER A 170 9.54 30.30 -6.47
C SER A 170 8.46 29.56 -7.25
N ALA A 171 7.76 30.27 -8.12
CA ALA A 171 6.87 29.66 -9.11
C ALA A 171 7.74 28.77 -10.01
N VAL A 172 7.61 27.44 -9.89
CA VAL A 172 8.26 26.52 -10.81
C VAL A 172 7.67 26.78 -12.21
N PRO A 173 8.48 27.16 -13.21
CA PRO A 173 7.93 27.52 -14.52
C PRO A 173 7.08 26.38 -15.11
N GLY A 174 5.78 26.63 -15.29
CA GLY A 174 4.81 25.65 -15.79
C GLY A 174 4.04 24.87 -14.71
N LEU A 175 4.21 25.15 -13.42
CA LEU A 175 3.33 24.71 -12.34
C LEU A 175 2.76 25.91 -11.59
N SER A 176 1.44 25.96 -11.45
CA SER A 176 0.74 27.02 -10.73
C SER A 176 -0.06 26.43 -9.57
N PRO A 177 0.53 26.33 -8.36
CA PRO A 177 -0.21 25.92 -7.19
C PRO A 177 -1.05 27.07 -6.63
N ALA A 178 -2.30 26.78 -6.31
CA ALA A 178 -3.22 27.65 -5.56
C ALA A 178 -3.56 26.93 -4.24
N PRO A 179 -2.84 27.21 -3.14
CA PRO A 179 -3.15 26.62 -1.84
C PRO A 179 -4.48 27.19 -1.32
N GLY A 180 -5.28 26.32 -0.71
CA GLY A 180 -6.47 26.74 0.03
C GLY A 180 -6.12 27.22 1.44
N PRO A 181 -7.12 27.65 2.23
CA PRO A 181 -6.92 28.20 3.57
C PRO A 181 -6.46 27.16 4.61
N ALA A 182 -6.61 25.85 4.33
CA ALA A 182 -6.29 24.79 5.27
C ALA A 182 -5.09 23.93 4.83
N LEU A 183 -4.63 23.04 5.71
CA LEU A 183 -3.72 21.96 5.28
C LEU A 183 -4.47 20.96 4.39
N LEU A 184 -5.66 20.54 4.83
CA LEU A 184 -6.43 19.48 4.20
C LEU A 184 -7.82 19.99 3.83
N ARG A 185 -8.27 19.64 2.63
CA ARG A 185 -9.66 19.84 2.19
C ARG A 185 -10.57 18.76 2.77
N ARG A 186 -10.03 17.56 2.97
CA ARG A 186 -10.75 16.42 3.52
C ARG A 186 -9.79 15.50 4.28
N ARG A 187 -10.27 14.93 5.38
CA ARG A 187 -9.66 13.77 6.04
C ARG A 187 -10.76 12.75 6.32
N THR A 188 -10.48 11.48 6.04
CA THR A 188 -11.44 10.40 6.26
C THR A 188 -10.73 9.20 6.87
N THR A 189 -11.30 8.65 7.93
CA THR A 189 -10.84 7.41 8.55
C THR A 189 -11.66 6.24 8.02
N TYR A 190 -10.98 5.22 7.53
CA TYR A 190 -11.56 3.99 7.02
C TYR A 190 -11.09 2.81 7.83
N PHE A 191 -11.85 1.72 7.79
CA PHE A 191 -11.33 0.45 8.27
C PHE A 191 -10.38 -0.18 7.27
N GLU A 192 -9.40 -0.89 7.79
CA GLU A 192 -8.64 -1.86 7.01
C GLU A 192 -9.52 -3.07 6.69
N GLY A 193 -9.52 -3.51 5.42
CA GLY A 193 -10.44 -4.56 4.95
C GLY A 193 -10.36 -5.86 5.76
N TRP A 194 -9.14 -6.23 6.18
CA TRP A 194 -8.90 -7.44 6.97
C TRP A 194 -9.64 -7.44 8.31
N ALA A 195 -9.82 -6.27 8.95
CA ALA A 195 -10.49 -6.19 10.24
C ALA A 195 -11.97 -6.56 10.11
N LEU A 196 -12.62 -6.09 9.03
CA LEU A 196 -14.02 -6.44 8.76
C LEU A 196 -14.18 -7.86 8.26
N ASP A 197 -13.17 -8.42 7.58
CA ASP A 197 -13.18 -9.84 7.22
C ASP A 197 -13.18 -10.73 8.46
N VAL A 198 -12.32 -10.44 9.45
CA VAL A 198 -12.29 -11.19 10.72
C VAL A 198 -13.63 -11.05 11.46
N LEU A 199 -14.19 -9.84 11.51
CA LEU A 199 -15.50 -9.64 12.13
C LEU A 199 -16.60 -10.42 11.39
N ALA A 200 -16.61 -10.39 10.07
CA ALA A 200 -17.58 -11.12 9.24
C ALA A 200 -17.47 -12.64 9.44
N GLU A 201 -16.26 -13.16 9.60
CA GLU A 201 -15.99 -14.57 9.92
C GLU A 201 -16.57 -14.95 11.29
N VAL A 202 -16.25 -14.19 12.35
CA VAL A 202 -16.73 -14.43 13.71
C VAL A 202 -18.26 -14.35 13.79
N LEU A 203 -18.86 -13.34 13.18
CA LEU A 203 -20.31 -13.18 13.16
C LEU A 203 -21.00 -14.26 12.33
N GLY A 204 -20.40 -14.65 11.20
CA GLY A 204 -20.94 -15.69 10.30
C GLY A 204 -20.84 -17.10 10.87
N ALA A 205 -19.87 -17.37 11.75
CA ALA A 205 -19.69 -18.67 12.41
C ALA A 205 -20.74 -18.96 13.49
N ARG A 206 -21.53 -17.97 13.90
CA ARG A 206 -22.56 -18.14 14.94
C ARG A 206 -23.69 -19.07 14.47
N PRO A 207 -24.07 -20.09 15.27
CA PRO A 207 -25.14 -21.02 14.90
C PRO A 207 -26.50 -20.36 14.69
N ASP A 208 -26.81 -19.28 15.43
CA ASP A 208 -28.07 -18.55 15.26
C ASP A 208 -28.12 -17.69 14.00
N VAL A 209 -26.95 -17.40 13.39
CA VAL A 209 -26.82 -16.62 12.15
C VAL A 209 -26.83 -17.51 10.93
N TRP A 210 -26.26 -18.72 11.00
CA TRP A 210 -26.10 -19.64 9.88
C TRP A 210 -27.37 -19.86 9.03
N PRO A 211 -28.58 -20.08 9.61
CA PRO A 211 -29.81 -20.27 8.83
C PRO A 211 -30.17 -19.07 7.94
N TRP A 212 -29.71 -17.87 8.32
CA TRP A 212 -30.01 -16.61 7.64
C TRP A 212 -28.96 -16.21 6.62
N LEU A 213 -27.80 -16.88 6.59
CA LEU A 213 -26.76 -16.61 5.62
C LEU A 213 -27.26 -16.94 4.22
N ARG A 214 -26.78 -16.18 3.22
CA ARG A 214 -27.22 -16.31 1.83
C ARG A 214 -26.12 -16.96 1.00
N PRO A 215 -26.25 -18.24 0.63
CA PRO A 215 -25.24 -18.93 -0.17
C PRO A 215 -25.02 -18.24 -1.52
N ARG A 216 -23.76 -18.00 -1.88
CA ARG A 216 -23.37 -17.35 -3.14
C ARG A 216 -22.41 -18.21 -3.93
N ARG A 217 -22.72 -18.43 -5.21
CA ARG A 217 -21.84 -19.10 -6.15
C ARG A 217 -20.61 -18.25 -6.44
N LEU A 218 -19.43 -18.88 -6.39
CA LEU A 218 -18.19 -18.22 -6.79
C LEU A 218 -18.17 -18.01 -8.31
N PRO A 219 -17.70 -16.86 -8.83
CA PRO A 219 -17.69 -16.56 -10.28
C PRO A 219 -16.95 -17.59 -11.14
N THR A 220 -16.06 -18.36 -10.53
CA THR A 220 -15.24 -19.41 -11.15
C THR A 220 -15.95 -20.77 -11.24
N THR A 221 -17.17 -20.88 -10.72
CA THR A 221 -17.94 -22.12 -10.65
C THR A 221 -18.70 -22.37 -11.94
N VAL A 222 -18.36 -23.44 -12.65
CA VAL A 222 -19.04 -23.87 -13.88
C VAL A 222 -19.62 -25.25 -13.68
N LEU A 223 -20.91 -25.43 -13.99
CA LEU A 223 -21.58 -26.73 -14.00
C LEU A 223 -21.88 -27.13 -15.45
N THR A 224 -21.42 -28.29 -15.89
CA THR A 224 -21.76 -28.87 -17.21
C THR A 224 -22.44 -30.22 -17.00
N GLY A 225 -23.77 -30.26 -17.19
CA GLY A 225 -24.58 -31.40 -16.76
C GLY A 225 -24.45 -31.60 -15.25
N TRP A 226 -23.77 -32.68 -14.84
CA TRP A 226 -23.54 -33.03 -13.43
C TRP A 226 -22.09 -32.82 -12.99
N LEU A 227 -21.24 -32.29 -13.88
CA LEU A 227 -19.81 -32.10 -13.61
C LEU A 227 -19.53 -30.66 -13.18
N LEU A 228 -19.17 -30.49 -11.91
CA LEU A 228 -18.62 -29.25 -11.36
C LEU A 228 -17.19 -29.08 -11.86
N ARG A 229 -16.90 -27.90 -12.39
CA ARG A 229 -15.58 -27.49 -12.88
C ARG A 229 -15.15 -26.23 -12.14
N LEU A 230 -13.98 -26.30 -11.53
CA LEU A 230 -13.33 -25.21 -10.82
C LEU A 230 -11.91 -25.00 -11.37
N PRO A 231 -11.36 -23.78 -11.30
CA PRO A 231 -10.01 -23.51 -11.77
C PRO A 231 -8.98 -24.42 -11.11
N LEU A 232 -8.13 -25.05 -11.91
CA LEU A 232 -6.99 -25.87 -11.50
C LEU A 232 -7.35 -27.09 -10.64
N ARG A 233 -8.61 -27.52 -10.66
CA ARG A 233 -9.08 -28.73 -9.97
C ARG A 233 -9.61 -29.73 -10.99
N LYS A 234 -9.50 -31.03 -10.67
CA LYS A 234 -10.16 -32.07 -11.46
C LYS A 234 -11.68 -31.87 -11.38
N PRO A 235 -12.43 -32.06 -12.48
CA PRO A 235 -13.88 -32.01 -12.43
C PRO A 235 -14.45 -33.00 -11.40
N VAL A 236 -15.47 -32.59 -10.68
CA VAL A 236 -16.13 -33.41 -9.65
C VAL A 236 -17.57 -33.67 -10.10
N LYS A 237 -18.01 -34.93 -10.04
CA LYS A 237 -19.40 -35.29 -10.29
C LYS A 237 -20.23 -34.94 -9.06
N LEU A 238 -21.26 -34.12 -9.26
CA LEU A 238 -22.18 -33.73 -8.21
C LEU A 238 -23.31 -34.76 -8.02
N SER A 239 -23.87 -34.80 -6.83
CA SER A 239 -25.10 -35.54 -6.51
C SER A 239 -26.35 -34.82 -7.03
N ALA A 240 -27.50 -35.51 -7.07
CA ALA A 240 -28.76 -34.90 -7.51
C ALA A 240 -29.18 -33.72 -6.61
N ALA A 241 -28.95 -33.83 -5.29
CA ALA A 241 -29.21 -32.78 -4.34
C ALA A 241 -28.31 -31.55 -4.58
N GLU A 242 -27.01 -31.75 -4.83
CA GLU A 242 -26.07 -30.67 -5.13
C GLU A 242 -26.41 -29.93 -6.42
N VAL A 243 -26.77 -30.66 -7.49
CA VAL A 243 -27.21 -30.07 -8.77
C VAL A 243 -28.48 -29.23 -8.58
N ARG A 244 -29.40 -29.69 -7.72
CA ARG A 244 -30.65 -28.97 -7.41
C ARG A 244 -30.42 -27.71 -6.55
N VAL A 245 -29.45 -27.76 -5.62
CA VAL A 245 -29.15 -26.65 -4.70
C VAL A 245 -28.32 -25.56 -5.37
N LEU A 246 -27.32 -25.93 -6.18
CA LEU A 246 -26.34 -24.97 -6.71
C LEU A 246 -26.95 -23.75 -7.43
N PRO A 247 -28.01 -23.85 -8.25
CA PRO A 247 -28.66 -22.69 -8.87
C PRO A 247 -29.36 -21.76 -7.89
N GLN A 248 -29.74 -22.25 -6.71
CA GLN A 248 -30.40 -21.47 -5.66
C GLN A 248 -29.40 -20.64 -4.83
N CYS A 249 -28.10 -20.96 -4.92
CA CYS A 249 -27.00 -20.23 -4.29
C CYS A 249 -26.62 -18.96 -5.09
N ASP A 250 -27.61 -18.12 -5.39
CA ASP A 250 -27.45 -16.86 -6.13
C ASP A 250 -27.19 -15.64 -5.22
N GLY A 251 -27.18 -15.83 -3.91
CA GLY A 251 -27.10 -14.78 -2.90
C GLY A 251 -28.44 -14.13 -2.55
N GLY A 252 -29.54 -14.55 -3.19
CA GLY A 252 -30.89 -14.04 -2.98
C GLY A 252 -31.74 -14.85 -2.01
N ARG A 253 -31.34 -16.08 -1.66
CA ARG A 253 -32.05 -16.96 -0.69
C ARG A 253 -31.19 -17.24 0.54
N ALA A 254 -31.80 -17.32 1.71
CA ALA A 254 -31.14 -17.76 2.92
C ALA A 254 -30.97 -19.30 2.95
N VAL A 255 -30.07 -19.80 3.80
CA VAL A 255 -29.91 -21.25 4.03
C VAL A 255 -31.25 -21.88 4.42
N LEU A 256 -32.03 -21.23 5.29
CA LEU A 256 -33.34 -21.70 5.73
C LEU A 256 -34.34 -21.81 4.56
N ASP A 257 -34.33 -20.83 3.64
CA ASP A 257 -35.21 -20.86 2.46
C ASP A 257 -34.88 -22.02 1.52
N ILE A 258 -33.60 -22.41 1.45
CA ILE A 258 -33.12 -23.51 0.61
C ILE A 258 -33.34 -24.87 1.29
N ALA A 259 -33.04 -24.98 2.58
CA ALA A 259 -33.10 -26.22 3.33
C ALA A 259 -34.50 -26.56 3.88
N GLY A 260 -35.38 -25.57 4.05
CA GLY A 260 -36.70 -25.71 4.66
C GLY A 260 -36.69 -25.55 6.18
N ASP A 261 -37.90 -25.52 6.77
CA ASP A 261 -38.13 -25.51 8.22
C ASP A 261 -39.17 -26.61 8.58
N PRO A 262 -38.74 -27.72 9.24
CA PRO A 262 -37.39 -28.02 9.69
C PRO A 262 -36.42 -28.29 8.51
N PRO A 263 -35.10 -28.08 8.68
CA PRO A 263 -34.13 -28.22 7.62
C PRO A 263 -33.96 -29.67 7.13
N ASP A 264 -34.09 -29.88 5.83
CA ASP A 264 -33.80 -31.16 5.16
C ASP A 264 -32.29 -31.49 5.28
N PRO A 265 -31.90 -32.57 5.99
CA PRO A 265 -30.50 -32.95 6.15
C PRO A 265 -29.76 -33.15 4.82
N ALA A 266 -30.44 -33.63 3.78
CA ALA A 266 -29.83 -33.85 2.47
C ALA A 266 -29.47 -32.52 1.77
N LEU A 267 -30.29 -31.49 1.93
CA LEU A 267 -30.04 -30.15 1.37
C LEU A 267 -28.93 -29.42 2.14
N VAL A 268 -28.92 -29.55 3.47
CA VAL A 268 -27.83 -29.01 4.31
C VAL A 268 -26.50 -29.68 3.95
N ALA A 269 -26.46 -31.00 3.83
CA ALA A 269 -25.26 -31.73 3.42
C ALA A 269 -24.77 -31.29 2.03
N ALA A 270 -25.68 -31.06 1.08
CA ALA A 270 -25.33 -30.55 -0.25
C ALA A 270 -24.72 -29.14 -0.20
N LEU A 271 -25.28 -28.23 0.62
CA LEU A 271 -24.72 -26.88 0.83
C LEU A 271 -23.31 -26.94 1.40
N LEU A 272 -23.09 -27.72 2.46
CA LEU A 272 -21.79 -27.88 3.09
C LEU A 272 -20.76 -28.48 2.10
N ARG A 273 -21.16 -29.52 1.36
CA ARG A 273 -20.30 -30.15 0.36
C ARG A 273 -19.90 -29.18 -0.75
N LEU A 274 -20.84 -28.37 -1.26
CA LEU A 274 -20.55 -27.35 -2.27
C LEU A 274 -19.61 -26.25 -1.72
N CYS A 275 -19.73 -25.91 -0.43
CA CYS A 275 -18.83 -24.98 0.25
C CYS A 275 -17.41 -25.56 0.35
N GLU A 276 -17.26 -26.82 0.80
CA GLU A 276 -15.97 -27.53 0.87
C GLU A 276 -15.30 -27.65 -0.51
N LEU A 277 -16.08 -27.91 -1.55
CA LEU A 277 -15.58 -27.96 -2.92
C LEU A 277 -15.08 -26.60 -3.41
N GLY A 278 -15.47 -25.50 -2.76
CA GLY A 278 -15.18 -24.13 -3.18
C GLY A 278 -16.02 -23.71 -4.38
N ALA A 279 -17.26 -24.23 -4.51
CA ALA A 279 -18.23 -23.81 -5.52
C ALA A 279 -19.09 -22.63 -5.04
N ILE A 280 -19.34 -22.58 -3.74
CA ILE A 280 -20.15 -21.53 -3.10
C ILE A 280 -19.45 -21.00 -1.85
N ARG A 281 -19.91 -19.85 -1.37
CA ARG A 281 -19.61 -19.29 -0.06
C ARG A 281 -20.91 -19.11 0.73
N ILE A 282 -20.87 -19.45 2.02
CA ILE A 282 -21.98 -19.24 2.96
C ILE A 282 -21.42 -18.44 4.12
N ASP A 283 -21.43 -17.12 3.99
CA ASP A 283 -20.79 -16.21 4.93
C ASP A 283 -21.31 -14.76 4.79
N LEU A 284 -20.82 -13.91 5.69
CA LEU A 284 -21.03 -12.46 5.69
C LEU A 284 -19.92 -11.68 4.95
N HIS A 285 -18.92 -12.34 4.36
CA HIS A 285 -17.82 -11.64 3.70
C HIS A 285 -18.31 -10.82 2.50
N GLY A 286 -17.71 -9.64 2.39
CA GLY A 286 -18.08 -8.62 1.43
C GLY A 286 -17.32 -8.66 0.12
N VAL A 287 -17.59 -7.64 -0.70
CA VAL A 287 -16.70 -7.27 -1.82
C VAL A 287 -15.66 -6.30 -1.29
N ASP A 288 -14.41 -6.45 -1.72
CA ASP A 288 -13.35 -5.49 -1.40
C ASP A 288 -13.76 -4.09 -1.83
N GLY A 289 -13.68 -3.13 -0.91
CA GLY A 289 -14.10 -1.76 -1.16
C GLY A 289 -13.67 -0.82 -0.06
N THR A 290 -13.88 0.47 -0.30
CA THR A 290 -13.46 1.55 0.62
C THR A 290 -14.25 1.55 1.93
N TRP A 291 -15.49 1.06 1.92
CA TRP A 291 -16.38 1.04 3.08
C TRP A 291 -16.90 -0.38 3.35
N PRO A 292 -16.01 -1.31 3.74
CA PRO A 292 -16.37 -2.72 3.93
C PRO A 292 -17.46 -2.91 4.99
N GLU A 293 -17.50 -2.03 6.00
CA GLU A 293 -18.50 -2.06 7.06
C GLU A 293 -19.92 -1.77 6.53
N ARG A 294 -20.05 -0.97 5.46
CA ARG A 294 -21.36 -0.72 4.82
C ARG A 294 -21.87 -1.93 4.05
N ASP A 295 -20.96 -2.70 3.46
CA ASP A 295 -21.33 -3.96 2.80
C ASP A 295 -21.71 -5.03 3.83
N LEU A 296 -20.95 -5.13 4.93
CA LEU A 296 -21.26 -6.02 6.04
C LEU A 296 -22.61 -5.67 6.69
N ALA A 297 -22.87 -4.38 6.97
CA ALA A 297 -24.14 -3.91 7.51
C ALA A 297 -25.31 -4.30 6.60
N ARG A 298 -25.21 -4.03 5.29
CA ARG A 298 -26.24 -4.41 4.31
C ARG A 298 -26.54 -5.91 4.34
N ARG A 299 -25.55 -6.77 4.55
CA ARG A 299 -25.73 -8.24 4.63
C ARG A 299 -26.41 -8.67 5.91
N ILE A 300 -25.98 -8.12 7.04
CA ILE A 300 -26.61 -8.34 8.36
C ILE A 300 -28.08 -7.92 8.31
N ASP A 301 -28.38 -6.81 7.63
CA ASP A 301 -29.75 -6.29 7.50
C ASP A 301 -30.69 -7.25 6.74
N THR A 302 -30.15 -8.22 5.98
CA THR A 302 -30.95 -9.24 5.28
C THR A 302 -31.38 -10.42 6.15
N ILE A 303 -30.89 -10.51 7.40
CA ILE A 303 -31.33 -11.50 8.39
C ILE A 303 -32.77 -11.18 8.77
N ALA A 304 -33.71 -12.09 8.54
CA ALA A 304 -35.12 -11.80 8.74
C ALA A 304 -35.50 -11.69 10.23
N ASP A 305 -34.96 -12.58 11.07
CA ASP A 305 -35.18 -12.56 12.52
C ASP A 305 -34.65 -11.26 13.15
N PRO A 306 -35.52 -10.43 13.75
CA PRO A 306 -35.12 -9.16 14.33
C PRO A 306 -34.14 -9.26 15.50
N GLN A 307 -34.25 -10.30 16.33
CA GLN A 307 -33.38 -10.50 17.49
C GLN A 307 -31.99 -10.96 17.06
N VAL A 308 -31.91 -11.91 16.14
CA VAL A 308 -30.64 -12.35 15.55
C VAL A 308 -29.98 -11.18 14.84
N ARG A 309 -30.72 -10.44 13.99
CA ARG A 309 -30.21 -9.25 13.29
C ARG A 309 -29.64 -8.22 14.25
N ALA A 310 -30.37 -7.85 15.31
CA ALA A 310 -29.90 -6.87 16.30
C ALA A 310 -28.63 -7.33 17.02
N ARG A 311 -28.57 -8.59 17.48
CA ARG A 311 -27.38 -9.15 18.14
C ARG A 311 -26.18 -9.28 17.21
N THR A 312 -26.40 -9.51 15.92
CA THR A 312 -25.31 -9.59 14.91
C THR A 312 -24.84 -8.19 14.51
N ARG A 313 -25.73 -7.19 14.55
CA ARG A 313 -25.42 -5.80 14.22
C ARG A 313 -24.63 -5.08 15.31
N ALA A 314 -24.94 -5.34 16.59
CA ALA A 314 -24.35 -4.61 17.71
C ALA A 314 -22.80 -4.57 17.72
N PRO A 315 -22.06 -5.67 17.46
CA PRO A 315 -20.59 -5.61 17.42
C PRO A 315 -20.04 -4.74 16.28
N LEU A 316 -20.72 -4.72 15.12
CA LEU A 316 -20.35 -3.86 14.00
C LEU A 316 -20.55 -2.38 14.34
N ASP A 317 -21.71 -2.05 14.93
CA ASP A 317 -22.02 -0.68 15.33
C ASP A 317 -21.04 -0.17 16.39
N GLU A 318 -20.63 -1.03 17.35
CA GLU A 318 -19.60 -0.69 18.34
C GLU A 318 -18.26 -0.33 17.68
N LEU A 319 -17.78 -1.16 16.74
CA LEU A 319 -16.53 -0.88 16.03
C LEU A 319 -16.65 0.39 15.18
N MET A 320 -17.79 0.60 14.50
CA MET A 320 -18.05 1.81 13.72
C MET A 320 -17.98 3.06 14.60
N ALA A 321 -18.59 3.03 15.78
CA ALA A 321 -18.48 4.11 16.76
C ALA A 321 -17.03 4.34 17.22
N GLY A 322 -16.27 3.26 17.44
CA GLY A 322 -14.85 3.34 17.77
C GLY A 322 -14.01 3.98 16.66
N ARG A 323 -14.23 3.63 15.39
CA ARG A 323 -13.59 4.30 14.24
C ARG A 323 -13.98 5.78 14.18
N ASP A 324 -15.26 6.11 14.39
CA ASP A 324 -15.73 7.49 14.34
C ASP A 324 -15.12 8.32 15.49
N ALA A 325 -14.89 7.72 16.66
CA ALA A 325 -14.15 8.33 17.76
C ALA A 325 -12.67 8.56 17.42
N VAL A 326 -12.02 7.60 16.74
CA VAL A 326 -10.65 7.79 16.20
C VAL A 326 -10.60 8.95 15.22
N ALA A 327 -11.57 9.03 14.29
CA ALA A 327 -11.66 10.13 13.33
C ALA A 327 -11.83 11.49 14.03
N ALA A 328 -12.68 11.56 15.05
CA ALA A 328 -12.93 12.76 15.84
C ALA A 328 -11.76 13.19 16.74
N ALA A 329 -10.80 12.29 16.99
CA ALA A 329 -9.57 12.57 17.73
C ALA A 329 -8.46 13.19 16.85
N GLY A 330 -8.68 13.33 15.54
CA GLY A 330 -7.73 13.96 14.64
C GLY A 330 -7.33 15.37 15.10
N GLY A 331 -6.03 15.65 15.12
CA GLY A 331 -5.44 16.88 15.66
C GLY A 331 -4.94 16.76 17.11
N ASP A 332 -5.26 15.69 17.83
CA ASP A 332 -4.88 15.46 19.22
C ASP A 332 -4.22 14.08 19.36
N PRO A 333 -2.87 14.00 19.49
CA PRO A 333 -2.16 12.73 19.50
C PRO A 333 -2.53 11.83 20.68
N GLU A 334 -2.74 12.40 21.86
CA GLU A 334 -3.08 11.65 23.07
C GLU A 334 -4.51 11.06 22.97
N ARG A 335 -5.49 11.86 22.53
CA ARG A 335 -6.86 11.38 22.28
C ARG A 335 -6.88 10.35 21.15
N LEU A 336 -6.06 10.54 20.11
CA LEU A 336 -5.97 9.61 18.99
C LEU A 336 -5.42 8.25 19.44
N ALA A 337 -4.35 8.24 20.26
CA ALA A 337 -3.79 7.03 20.84
C ALA A 337 -4.81 6.31 21.72
N ALA A 338 -5.51 7.05 22.59
CA ALA A 338 -6.54 6.49 23.47
C ALA A 338 -7.72 5.89 22.68
N ALA A 339 -8.27 6.62 21.71
CA ALA A 339 -9.37 6.14 20.86
C ALA A 339 -8.97 4.90 20.05
N SER A 340 -7.74 4.88 19.54
CA SER A 340 -7.19 3.73 18.80
C SER A 340 -7.05 2.49 19.70
N ALA A 341 -6.61 2.68 20.94
CA ALA A 341 -6.52 1.60 21.93
C ALA A 341 -7.90 1.08 22.36
N THR A 342 -8.89 1.97 22.54
CA THR A 342 -10.28 1.57 22.81
C THR A 342 -10.87 0.75 21.66
N LEU A 343 -10.67 1.19 20.42
CA LEU A 343 -11.12 0.44 19.24
C LEU A 343 -10.44 -0.94 19.16
N ALA A 344 -9.13 -1.00 19.43
CA ALA A 344 -8.37 -2.25 19.48
C ALA A 344 -8.92 -3.21 20.55
N GLY A 345 -9.17 -2.72 21.77
CA GLY A 345 -9.73 -3.53 22.85
C GLY A 345 -11.16 -4.03 22.55
N ALA A 346 -12.00 -3.21 21.92
CA ALA A 346 -13.31 -3.63 21.45
C ALA A 346 -13.20 -4.76 20.40
N PHE A 347 -12.31 -4.59 19.42
CA PHE A 347 -12.07 -5.59 18.38
C PHE A 347 -11.56 -6.92 18.96
N GLU A 348 -10.56 -6.88 19.84
CA GLU A 348 -9.99 -8.08 20.47
C GLU A 348 -11.03 -8.80 21.33
N ARG A 349 -11.86 -8.05 22.08
CA ARG A 349 -12.95 -8.62 22.87
C ARG A 349 -14.04 -9.26 22.02
N ILE A 350 -14.39 -8.64 20.89
CA ILE A 350 -15.45 -9.13 19.99
C ILE A 350 -14.99 -10.34 19.18
N THR A 351 -13.74 -10.30 18.69
CA THR A 351 -13.26 -11.27 17.70
C THR A 351 -12.34 -12.33 18.28
N GLU A 352 -11.78 -12.14 19.47
CA GLU A 352 -10.72 -12.96 20.07
C GLU A 352 -9.44 -13.02 19.20
N HIS A 353 -9.29 -12.10 18.25
CA HIS A 353 -8.11 -11.95 17.39
C HIS A 353 -7.36 -10.67 17.74
N GLY A 354 -6.02 -10.71 17.67
CA GLY A 354 -5.19 -9.52 17.91
C GLY A 354 -5.49 -8.38 16.95
N ALA A 355 -5.49 -7.14 17.45
CA ALA A 355 -5.83 -5.94 16.68
C ALA A 355 -4.70 -5.43 15.74
N ALA A 356 -3.61 -6.19 15.61
CA ALA A 356 -2.48 -5.87 14.73
C ALA A 356 -2.00 -7.09 13.94
N ARG A 357 -1.63 -6.87 12.67
CA ARG A 357 -1.08 -7.90 11.76
C ARG A 357 0.30 -7.53 11.19
N ASP A 358 1.04 -8.56 10.79
CA ASP A 358 2.32 -8.50 10.07
C ASP A 358 3.41 -7.57 10.67
N PRO A 359 3.89 -7.84 11.90
CA PRO A 359 4.99 -7.08 12.48
C PRO A 359 6.24 -7.17 11.58
N GLY A 360 6.72 -6.02 11.11
CA GLY A 360 7.98 -5.90 10.36
C GLY A 360 7.88 -5.90 8.82
N ARG A 361 6.69 -5.93 8.21
CA ARG A 361 6.52 -5.72 6.75
C ARG A 361 6.16 -4.27 6.42
N SER A 362 6.73 -3.73 5.34
CA SER A 362 6.36 -2.41 4.78
C SER A 362 5.03 -2.50 4.04
N TYR A 363 4.15 -1.50 4.18
CA TYR A 363 2.81 -1.46 3.56
C TYR A 363 1.82 -2.54 4.02
N ALA A 364 2.04 -3.15 5.19
CA ALA A 364 1.02 -3.96 5.83
C ALA A 364 0.08 -3.06 6.64
N ALA A 365 -1.22 -3.23 6.48
CA ALA A 365 -2.28 -2.62 7.28
C ALA A 365 -2.15 -3.02 8.77
N ARG A 366 -1.31 -2.31 9.54
CA ARG A 366 -0.91 -2.71 10.91
C ARG A 366 -1.99 -2.47 11.95
N THR A 367 -2.87 -1.51 11.71
CA THR A 367 -3.94 -1.06 12.61
C THR A 367 -5.29 -1.47 12.06
N LEU A 368 -6.36 -1.30 12.84
CA LEU A 368 -7.74 -1.60 12.41
C LEU A 368 -8.29 -0.57 11.43
N VAL A 369 -7.75 0.66 11.48
CA VAL A 369 -8.19 1.80 10.69
C VAL A 369 -6.99 2.54 10.11
N TYR A 370 -7.22 3.22 8.99
CA TYR A 370 -6.25 4.11 8.35
C TYR A 370 -6.91 5.44 8.00
N GLU A 371 -6.08 6.47 7.82
CA GLU A 371 -6.51 7.78 7.37
C GLU A 371 -6.10 8.01 5.91
N ASP A 372 -7.05 8.49 5.10
CA ASP A 372 -6.77 9.07 3.79
C ASP A 372 -7.16 10.55 3.80
N THR A 373 -6.33 11.39 3.18
CA THR A 373 -6.51 12.83 3.23
C THR A 373 -6.30 13.50 1.88
N VAL A 374 -7.10 14.53 1.65
CA VAL A 374 -7.01 15.37 0.47
C VAL A 374 -6.36 16.68 0.85
N ARG A 375 -5.23 17.00 0.23
CA ARG A 375 -4.50 18.27 0.39
C ARG A 375 -5.39 19.41 -0.09
N ASP A 376 -5.45 20.50 0.68
CA ASP A 376 -6.14 21.71 0.23
C ASP A 376 -5.25 22.54 -0.70
N VAL A 377 -5.15 22.07 -1.94
CA VAL A 377 -4.41 22.73 -3.01
C VAL A 377 -5.02 22.36 -4.35
N ASP A 378 -5.11 23.34 -5.25
CA ASP A 378 -5.39 23.11 -6.66
C ASP A 378 -4.13 23.46 -7.45
N VAL A 379 -3.60 22.52 -8.23
CA VAL A 379 -2.37 22.74 -9.01
C VAL A 379 -2.68 22.71 -10.49
N ARG A 380 -2.26 23.73 -11.25
CA ARG A 380 -2.30 23.69 -12.72
C ARG A 380 -0.95 23.28 -13.27
N ILE A 381 -0.93 22.27 -14.14
CA ILE A 381 0.23 21.82 -14.89
C ILE A 381 0.13 22.42 -16.30
N GLY A 382 1.02 23.36 -16.59
CA GLY A 382 1.06 24.08 -17.86
C GLY A 382 1.79 23.32 -18.97
N GLN A 383 1.61 23.82 -20.19
CA GLN A 383 2.14 23.21 -21.42
C GLN A 383 3.66 23.00 -21.40
N ARG A 384 4.41 23.91 -20.78
CA ARG A 384 5.87 23.79 -20.64
C ARG A 384 6.31 22.48 -19.97
N ILE A 385 5.55 22.01 -18.97
CA ILE A 385 5.84 20.74 -18.29
C ILE A 385 5.49 19.57 -19.21
N THR A 386 4.31 19.58 -19.84
CA THR A 386 3.87 18.50 -20.73
C THR A 386 4.78 18.36 -21.96
N GLU A 387 5.28 19.47 -22.52
CA GLU A 387 6.23 19.46 -23.63
C GLU A 387 7.58 18.88 -23.22
N ARG A 388 8.10 19.24 -22.04
CA ARG A 388 9.33 18.66 -21.50
C ARG A 388 9.20 17.15 -21.22
N LEU A 389 8.03 16.71 -20.78
CA LEU A 389 7.76 15.30 -20.54
C LEU A 389 7.51 14.51 -21.83
N ALA A 390 7.11 15.17 -22.93
CA ALA A 390 6.69 14.50 -24.16
C ALA A 390 7.75 13.55 -24.73
N GLY A 391 9.00 13.99 -24.82
CA GLY A 391 10.11 13.15 -25.29
C GLY A 391 10.37 11.92 -24.39
N PRO A 392 10.77 12.12 -23.12
CA PRO A 392 11.14 11.01 -22.25
C PRO A 392 9.94 10.08 -21.93
N LEU A 393 8.77 10.64 -21.60
CA LEU A 393 7.60 9.84 -21.27
C LEU A 393 7.03 9.15 -22.52
N GLY A 394 7.04 9.81 -23.68
CA GLY A 394 6.62 9.20 -24.95
C GLY A 394 7.40 7.92 -25.26
N ALA A 395 8.74 7.98 -25.19
CA ALA A 395 9.59 6.80 -25.42
C ALA A 395 9.32 5.65 -24.43
N VAL A 396 9.02 5.97 -23.16
CA VAL A 396 8.63 4.98 -22.15
C VAL A 396 7.26 4.38 -22.46
N LEU A 397 6.27 5.19 -22.83
CA LEU A 397 4.93 4.72 -23.19
C LEU A 397 4.95 3.83 -24.43
N ASP A 398 5.69 4.23 -25.47
CA ASP A 398 5.89 3.41 -26.68
C ASP A 398 6.53 2.07 -26.34
N SER A 399 7.50 2.08 -25.43
CA SER A 399 8.17 0.87 -24.94
C SER A 399 7.21 -0.05 -24.17
N VAL A 400 6.38 0.50 -23.29
CA VAL A 400 5.39 -0.25 -22.52
C VAL A 400 4.34 -0.86 -23.42
N VAL A 401 3.84 -0.11 -24.41
CA VAL A 401 2.84 -0.59 -25.36
C VAL A 401 3.42 -1.65 -26.27
N TRP A 402 4.63 -1.47 -26.78
CA TRP A 402 5.32 -2.49 -27.54
C TRP A 402 5.49 -3.78 -26.72
N LEU A 403 5.99 -3.68 -25.48
CA LEU A 403 6.19 -4.85 -24.62
C LEU A 403 4.87 -5.56 -24.31
N ALA A 404 3.87 -4.80 -23.84
CA ALA A 404 2.56 -5.33 -23.47
C ALA A 404 1.86 -6.00 -24.65
N ASN A 405 1.89 -5.37 -25.84
CA ASN A 405 1.29 -5.96 -27.04
C ASN A 405 2.09 -7.16 -27.54
N THR A 406 3.42 -7.16 -27.47
CA THR A 406 4.23 -8.31 -27.88
C THR A 406 3.92 -9.53 -27.02
N VAL A 407 3.90 -9.35 -25.68
CA VAL A 407 3.52 -10.40 -24.73
C VAL A 407 2.06 -10.81 -24.92
N GLY A 408 1.16 -9.84 -25.09
CA GLY A 408 -0.27 -10.04 -25.33
C GLY A 408 -0.54 -10.89 -26.57
N CYS A 409 0.06 -10.54 -27.72
CA CYS A 409 -0.04 -11.30 -28.96
C CYS A 409 0.45 -12.75 -28.79
N GLY A 410 1.55 -12.96 -28.06
CA GLY A 410 2.06 -14.30 -27.77
C GLY A 410 1.06 -15.15 -26.98
N PHE A 411 0.48 -14.58 -25.91
CA PHE A 411 -0.56 -15.26 -25.13
C PHE A 411 -1.86 -15.45 -25.92
N GLU A 412 -2.25 -14.48 -26.75
CA GLU A 412 -3.43 -14.56 -27.61
C GLU A 412 -3.29 -15.69 -28.65
N ALA A 413 -2.13 -15.81 -29.29
CA ALA A 413 -1.85 -16.89 -30.23
C ALA A 413 -1.94 -18.27 -29.55
N ARG A 414 -1.38 -18.40 -28.34
CA ARG A 414 -1.48 -19.63 -27.54
C ARG A 414 -2.91 -19.94 -27.12
N ALA A 415 -3.66 -18.93 -26.71
CA ALA A 415 -5.06 -19.06 -26.36
C ALA A 415 -5.91 -19.51 -27.55
N ARG A 416 -5.70 -18.91 -28.73
CA ARG A 416 -6.36 -19.29 -29.99
C ARG A 416 -6.07 -20.74 -30.36
N ALA A 417 -4.81 -21.16 -30.32
CA ALA A 417 -4.44 -22.55 -30.60
C ALA A 417 -5.09 -23.56 -29.63
N LEU A 418 -5.32 -23.18 -28.37
CA LEU A 418 -6.04 -24.01 -27.38
C LEU A 418 -7.55 -24.07 -27.67
N LEU A 419 -8.13 -22.96 -28.12
CA LEU A 419 -9.54 -22.87 -28.48
C LEU A 419 -9.84 -23.70 -29.73
N ASP A 420 -9.00 -23.58 -30.76
CA ASP A 420 -9.12 -24.34 -32.01
C ASP A 420 -9.09 -25.85 -31.76
N ARG A 421 -8.15 -26.31 -30.91
CA ARG A 421 -8.07 -27.72 -30.48
C ARG A 421 -9.27 -28.19 -29.66
N SER A 422 -10.04 -27.27 -29.07
CA SER A 422 -11.20 -27.59 -28.25
C SER A 422 -12.52 -27.54 -29.04
N GLY A 423 -12.49 -27.26 -30.35
CA GLY A 423 -13.68 -27.17 -31.19
C GLY A 423 -14.36 -25.79 -31.17
N GLY A 424 -13.63 -24.72 -30.84
CA GLY A 424 -14.12 -23.34 -30.96
C GLY A 424 -14.78 -22.76 -29.70
N GLU A 425 -15.13 -23.59 -28.71
CA GLU A 425 -15.66 -23.14 -27.43
C GLU A 425 -14.87 -23.74 -26.25
N LEU A 426 -14.44 -22.88 -25.33
CA LEU A 426 -13.75 -23.30 -24.11
C LEU A 426 -14.14 -22.36 -22.96
N PRO A 427 -14.62 -22.89 -21.81
CA PRO A 427 -14.88 -22.05 -20.64
C PRO A 427 -13.65 -21.22 -20.28
N LEU A 428 -13.83 -19.92 -20.03
CA LEU A 428 -12.73 -18.99 -19.76
C LEU A 428 -11.80 -19.50 -18.67
N ALA A 429 -12.35 -20.05 -17.57
CA ALA A 429 -11.55 -20.65 -16.49
C ALA A 429 -10.63 -21.79 -16.98
N ASN A 430 -11.07 -22.60 -17.94
CA ASN A 430 -10.25 -23.68 -18.51
C ASN A 430 -9.17 -23.14 -19.46
N LEU A 431 -9.53 -22.15 -20.29
CA LEU A 431 -8.57 -21.45 -21.14
C LEU A 431 -7.46 -20.84 -20.27
N LEU A 432 -7.88 -20.06 -19.27
CA LEU A 432 -7.05 -19.47 -18.26
C LEU A 432 -6.16 -20.54 -17.60
N ASN A 433 -6.68 -21.64 -17.07
CA ASN A 433 -5.85 -22.70 -16.45
C ASN A 433 -4.77 -23.30 -17.34
N ARG A 434 -4.97 -23.34 -18.67
CA ARG A 434 -4.01 -23.90 -19.62
C ARG A 434 -2.96 -22.87 -20.06
N VAL A 435 -3.29 -21.59 -19.93
CA VAL A 435 -2.40 -20.45 -20.20
C VAL A 435 -1.68 -19.97 -18.93
N LEU A 436 -2.29 -20.14 -17.75
CA LEU A 436 -1.85 -19.61 -16.46
C LEU A 436 -0.64 -20.25 -15.78
N PRO A 437 -0.16 -21.47 -16.08
CA PRO A 437 1.09 -21.96 -15.47
C PRO A 437 2.24 -20.97 -15.71
N ASP A 438 2.21 -20.26 -16.83
CA ASP A 438 3.19 -19.22 -17.18
C ASP A 438 2.80 -17.85 -16.58
N LEU A 439 1.50 -17.52 -16.49
CA LEU A 439 1.04 -16.26 -15.87
C LEU A 439 1.16 -16.25 -14.33
N ARG A 440 1.03 -17.40 -13.65
CA ARG A 440 1.23 -17.51 -12.18
C ARG A 440 2.70 -17.40 -11.81
N GLN A 441 3.58 -17.85 -12.69
CA GLN A 441 5.03 -17.68 -12.54
C GLN A 441 5.43 -16.20 -12.59
N LEU A 442 4.70 -15.33 -13.32
CA LEU A 442 4.88 -13.85 -13.32
C LEU A 442 4.68 -13.17 -11.96
N SER A 443 3.94 -13.79 -11.04
CA SER A 443 3.70 -13.22 -9.70
C SER A 443 4.81 -13.53 -8.68
N ARG A 444 5.67 -14.52 -8.97
CA ARG A 444 6.86 -14.82 -8.15
C ARG A 444 8.03 -14.08 -8.77
N ARG A 445 8.92 -13.52 -7.94
CA ARG A 445 10.00 -12.56 -8.29
C ARG A 445 11.06 -13.02 -9.32
N SER A 446 10.85 -14.11 -10.04
CA SER A 446 11.61 -14.50 -11.23
C SER A 446 10.77 -15.47 -12.05
N VAL A 447 10.74 -15.24 -13.36
CA VAL A 447 9.99 -16.05 -14.31
C VAL A 447 10.97 -16.74 -15.23
N GLU A 448 10.67 -17.99 -15.57
CA GLU A 448 11.15 -18.66 -16.77
C GLU A 448 9.92 -18.78 -17.68
N CYS A 449 9.67 -17.78 -18.52
CA CYS A 449 8.59 -17.77 -19.49
C CYS A 449 9.16 -17.20 -20.77
N ASP A 450 9.46 -18.10 -21.70
CA ASP A 450 10.18 -17.76 -22.93
C ASP A 450 9.55 -16.56 -23.67
N LEU A 451 8.22 -16.44 -23.70
CA LEU A 451 7.52 -15.31 -24.31
C LEU A 451 7.83 -13.97 -23.65
N VAL A 452 7.82 -13.94 -22.31
CA VAL A 452 8.08 -12.73 -21.54
C VAL A 452 9.58 -12.43 -21.51
N ASP A 453 10.41 -13.45 -21.44
CA ASP A 453 11.87 -13.34 -21.46
C ASP A 453 12.38 -12.84 -22.81
N GLU A 454 11.85 -13.36 -23.92
CA GLU A 454 12.16 -12.90 -25.28
C GLU A 454 11.72 -11.45 -25.48
N ALA A 455 10.48 -11.10 -25.10
CA ALA A 455 9.99 -9.73 -25.22
C ALA A 455 10.80 -8.75 -24.35
N THR A 456 11.17 -9.17 -23.13
CA THR A 456 12.03 -8.38 -22.21
C THR A 456 13.44 -8.22 -22.77
N ALA A 457 14.05 -9.27 -23.31
CA ALA A 457 15.36 -9.21 -23.95
C ALA A 457 15.34 -8.30 -25.19
N GLY A 458 14.25 -8.37 -25.97
CA GLY A 458 13.97 -7.47 -27.09
C GLY A 458 13.86 -6.01 -26.64
N LEU A 459 13.18 -5.74 -25.52
CA LEU A 459 13.08 -4.41 -24.94
C LEU A 459 14.46 -3.89 -24.51
N GLN A 460 15.22 -4.69 -23.76
CA GLN A 460 16.55 -4.33 -23.28
C GLN A 460 17.51 -4.04 -24.44
N THR A 461 17.44 -4.82 -25.52
CA THR A 461 18.27 -4.61 -26.71
C THR A 461 17.94 -3.28 -27.39
N ARG A 462 16.67 -2.91 -27.51
CA ARG A 462 16.24 -1.61 -28.05
C ARG A 462 16.71 -0.46 -27.17
N TRP A 463 16.52 -0.55 -25.85
CA TRP A 463 16.99 0.50 -24.92
C TRP A 463 18.51 0.64 -24.87
N ARG A 464 19.27 -0.46 -24.99
CA ARG A 464 20.74 -0.37 -25.12
C ARG A 464 21.16 0.45 -26.34
N ARG A 465 20.44 0.30 -27.47
CA ARG A 465 20.70 1.11 -28.69
C ARG A 465 20.32 2.57 -28.47
N VAL A 466 19.14 2.84 -27.91
CA VAL A 466 18.65 4.21 -27.61
C VAL A 466 19.60 4.96 -26.67
N LEU A 467 20.11 4.27 -25.65
CA LEU A 467 21.02 4.86 -24.65
C LEU A 467 22.49 4.84 -25.08
N GLY A 468 22.82 4.32 -26.27
CA GLY A 468 24.20 4.21 -26.74
C GLY A 468 25.10 3.32 -25.87
N LEU A 469 24.52 2.37 -25.13
CA LEU A 469 25.27 1.48 -24.24
C LEU A 469 26.03 0.45 -25.08
N THR A 470 27.34 0.62 -25.20
CA THR A 470 28.21 -0.42 -25.78
C THR A 470 28.27 -1.64 -24.85
N ARG A 471 28.55 -2.81 -25.43
CA ARG A 471 28.32 -4.17 -24.89
C ARG A 471 29.09 -4.54 -23.60
N ARG A 472 29.63 -3.57 -22.85
CA ARG A 472 30.35 -3.73 -21.58
C ARG A 472 29.74 -2.87 -20.48
N CYS A 473 28.54 -3.21 -20.03
CA CYS A 473 28.16 -2.98 -18.65
C CYS A 473 27.88 -4.36 -18.07
N SER A 474 28.81 -4.85 -17.25
CA SER A 474 28.65 -6.07 -16.48
C SER A 474 27.30 -6.02 -15.76
N THR A 475 26.55 -7.11 -15.83
CA THR A 475 25.30 -7.34 -15.11
C THR A 475 25.58 -7.39 -13.60
N GLY A 476 25.88 -6.25 -12.99
CA GLY A 476 25.65 -6.05 -11.58
C GLY A 476 24.13 -6.02 -11.42
N ARG A 477 23.55 -7.08 -10.84
CA ARG A 477 22.23 -6.96 -10.21
C ARG A 477 22.41 -5.93 -9.09
N GLY A 478 22.21 -4.65 -9.41
CA GLY A 478 21.92 -3.64 -8.42
C GLY A 478 20.62 -4.05 -7.78
N THR A 479 20.69 -4.79 -6.68
CA THR A 479 19.60 -4.88 -5.73
C THR A 479 19.36 -3.46 -5.26
N THR A 480 18.36 -2.79 -5.83
CA THR A 480 17.72 -1.65 -5.15
C THR A 480 17.03 -2.23 -3.92
N SER A 481 17.82 -2.43 -2.87
CA SER A 481 17.34 -2.72 -1.53
C SER A 481 16.58 -1.48 -1.06
N THR A 482 15.31 -1.40 -1.42
CA THR A 482 14.30 -0.64 -0.69
C THR A 482 13.81 -1.49 0.48
N ALA A 483 14.74 -2.01 1.28
CA ALA A 483 14.43 -2.49 2.62
C ALA A 483 14.45 -1.27 3.55
N PRO A 484 13.42 -1.02 4.38
CA PRO A 484 13.60 -0.13 5.52
C PRO A 484 14.68 -0.73 6.44
N PRO A 485 15.45 0.09 7.16
CA PRO A 485 16.38 -0.43 8.15
C PRO A 485 15.58 -1.13 9.25
N SER A 486 15.60 -2.47 9.28
CA SER A 486 15.28 -3.21 10.49
C SER A 486 16.40 -2.97 11.52
N PRO A 487 16.05 -2.79 12.81
CA PRO A 487 17.04 -2.54 13.85
C PRO A 487 17.86 -3.82 14.07
N ARG A 488 19.11 -3.83 13.61
CA ARG A 488 20.06 -4.86 14.06
C ARG A 488 20.39 -4.58 15.52
N ALA A 489 19.96 -5.50 16.37
CA ALA A 489 20.39 -5.62 17.76
C ALA A 489 21.92 -5.73 17.85
N SER A 490 22.44 -5.16 18.93
CA SER A 490 23.84 -4.99 19.30
C SER A 490 24.70 -6.27 19.25
N PRO A 491 26.04 -6.13 19.13
CA PRO A 491 26.97 -7.24 19.27
C PRO A 491 27.20 -7.54 20.76
N SER A 492 26.86 -8.74 21.23
CA SER A 492 27.33 -9.25 22.51
C SER A 492 28.71 -9.90 22.34
N SER A 493 29.73 -9.27 22.89
CA SER A 493 31.05 -9.83 23.12
C SER A 493 31.05 -10.72 24.37
N SER A 494 31.59 -11.93 24.29
CA SER A 494 32.26 -12.61 25.42
C SER A 494 33.28 -13.65 24.89
N PRO A 495 34.36 -13.96 25.64
CA PRO A 495 35.68 -14.35 25.09
C PRO A 495 35.93 -15.88 25.06
N PRO A 496 37.07 -16.35 24.50
CA PRO A 496 37.29 -17.76 24.18
C PRO A 496 37.96 -18.57 25.31
N GLY A 497 37.56 -19.84 25.43
CA GLY A 497 38.45 -20.93 25.86
C GLY A 497 37.89 -21.90 26.92
N ARG A 498 37.71 -23.18 26.56
CA ARG A 498 38.58 -24.33 26.93
C ARG A 498 37.97 -25.68 26.53
N ARG A 499 38.87 -26.62 26.20
CA ARG A 499 38.66 -28.02 25.78
C ARG A 499 38.28 -28.95 26.94
N ALA A 500 37.47 -29.98 26.63
CA ALA A 500 37.57 -31.40 27.02
C ALA A 500 36.32 -32.11 26.44
N GLY A 501 36.29 -33.33 25.88
CA GLY A 501 37.25 -34.39 25.60
C GLY A 501 36.53 -35.50 24.80
N ARG A 502 37.31 -36.24 24.01
CA ARG A 502 37.10 -37.61 23.43
C ARG A 502 36.26 -38.56 24.33
N ALA A 503 35.60 -39.64 23.89
CA ALA A 503 35.42 -40.36 22.62
C ALA A 503 34.20 -41.33 22.77
N PRO A 504 34.06 -42.48 22.04
CA PRO A 504 32.88 -42.79 21.22
C PRO A 504 32.07 -44.01 21.72
N ASP A 505 30.96 -44.36 21.06
CA ASP A 505 30.82 -45.72 20.54
C ASP A 505 29.63 -45.86 19.59
N GLY A 506 29.85 -46.66 18.55
CA GLY A 506 28.87 -47.00 17.54
C GLY A 506 27.91 -48.10 17.99
N THR A 507 26.73 -48.09 17.36
CA THR A 507 26.01 -49.23 16.73
C THR A 507 26.03 -50.60 17.42
N PRO A 508 24.89 -51.33 17.47
CA PRO A 508 24.37 -51.86 16.20
C PRO A 508 22.85 -52.06 16.05
N ARG A 509 22.46 -52.08 14.77
CA ARG A 509 21.48 -52.96 14.10
C ARG A 509 20.16 -53.21 14.83
N THR A 510 19.07 -52.69 14.26
CA THR A 510 18.30 -53.37 13.20
C THR A 510 17.43 -52.36 12.47
#